data_AF-A0A950XXB2-F1
#
_entry.id   AF-A0A950XXB2-F1
#
_cell.length_a   1.000
_cell.length_b   1.000
_cell.length_c   1.000
_cell.angle_alpha   90.00
_cell.angle_beta   90.00
_cell.angle_gamma   90.00
#
_symmetry.space_group_name_H-M   'P 1'
#
loop_
_entity.id
_entity.type
_entity.pdbx_description
1 polymer ?
#
loop_
_entity_poly.entity_id
_entity_poly.type
_entity_poly.pdbx_seq_one_letter_code
_entity_poly.pdbx_strand_id
1 'polypeptide(L)'
;MKCLACRIALLVCLCAPAWAQPKNKAPAKLAPRPAVMAPKAAKQINKQSNKQIPRSIPGKQIEQLRKMSPEERQRALSNLPPERRQQVEKQLDRLDKLPPEQRQVLDQRYEKLQSFPPPRQRAVRQELQSLRSMPFAERQARLHSDEFKQQFSPEERELIQGVFPGAAR
;
A
#
# COMPACT_ATOMS: atom_id res chain seq x y z
N MET A 1 35.69 -59.96 -14.34
CA MET A 1 36.07 -61.00 -15.33
C MET A 1 35.07 -60.87 -16.48
N LYS A 2 35.48 -60.27 -17.61
CA LYS A 2 35.71 -60.93 -18.92
C LYS A 2 34.40 -61.47 -19.53
N CYS A 3 33.99 -61.24 -20.77
CA CYS A 3 34.62 -60.70 -21.97
C CYS A 3 33.58 -60.78 -23.13
N LEU A 4 33.76 -59.92 -24.14
CA LEU A 4 33.64 -60.17 -25.60
C LEU A 4 32.34 -60.82 -26.14
N ALA A 5 31.44 -60.08 -26.81
CA ALA A 5 31.45 -59.65 -28.23
C ALA A 5 31.27 -60.76 -29.29
N CYS A 6 30.26 -60.58 -30.16
CA CYS A 6 30.23 -60.84 -31.62
C CYS A 6 28.76 -60.68 -32.11
N ARG A 7 28.40 -59.62 -32.84
CA ARG A 7 28.33 -59.53 -34.32
C ARG A 7 27.52 -60.68 -34.93
N ILE A 8 26.39 -60.45 -35.59
CA ILE A 8 26.20 -60.20 -37.05
C ILE A 8 24.68 -59.93 -37.23
N ALA A 9 24.24 -58.75 -37.65
CA ALA A 9 23.91 -58.28 -39.02
C ALA A 9 22.69 -58.93 -39.72
N LEU A 10 21.89 -58.05 -40.36
CA LEU A 10 20.71 -58.25 -41.24
C LEU A 10 19.40 -58.62 -40.50
N LEU A 11 18.22 -58.06 -40.81
CA LEU A 11 17.68 -57.70 -42.12
C LEU A 11 16.53 -56.69 -41.96
N VAL A 12 16.46 -55.75 -42.90
CA VAL A 12 15.47 -54.69 -43.11
C VAL A 12 14.16 -55.27 -43.68
N CYS A 13 12.98 -54.87 -43.19
CA CYS A 13 11.89 -54.34 -44.05
C CYS A 13 10.65 -53.82 -43.28
N LEU A 14 10.39 -52.52 -43.47
CA LEU A 14 9.12 -51.84 -43.76
C LEU A 14 7.83 -52.22 -43.03
N CYS A 15 7.26 -51.23 -42.33
CA CYS A 15 6.14 -50.43 -42.86
C CYS A 15 5.81 -49.27 -41.91
N ALA A 16 5.92 -48.03 -42.40
CA ALA A 16 5.44 -46.82 -41.71
C ALA A 16 4.39 -46.15 -42.61
N PRO A 17 3.16 -45.88 -42.14
CA PRO A 17 2.20 -45.12 -42.92
C PRO A 17 2.49 -43.63 -42.86
N ALA A 18 2.28 -43.01 -44.01
CA ALA A 18 2.47 -41.61 -44.31
C ALA A 18 1.54 -40.69 -43.53
N TRP A 19 2.07 -39.55 -43.08
CA TRP A 19 1.36 -38.28 -43.23
C TRP A 19 2.31 -37.22 -43.80
N ALA A 20 2.05 -36.91 -45.06
CA ALA A 20 2.68 -35.87 -45.83
C ALA A 20 2.22 -34.48 -45.36
N GLN A 21 3.16 -33.56 -45.24
CA GLN A 21 2.93 -32.13 -45.02
C GLN A 21 2.70 -31.43 -46.37
N PRO A 22 1.52 -30.83 -46.63
CA PRO A 22 1.36 -29.96 -47.78
C PRO A 22 1.91 -28.56 -47.48
N LYS A 23 2.98 -28.22 -48.18
CA LYS A 23 3.53 -26.86 -48.29
C LYS A 23 2.63 -26.08 -49.25
N ASN A 24 1.93 -25.05 -48.77
CA ASN A 24 1.26 -24.11 -49.66
C ASN A 24 1.96 -22.74 -49.65
N LYS A 25 2.10 -22.17 -50.84
CA LYS A 25 2.99 -21.05 -51.19
C LYS A 25 2.34 -19.69 -50.85
N ALA A 26 3.21 -18.70 -50.62
CA ALA A 26 2.96 -17.27 -50.33
C ALA A 26 2.19 -16.52 -51.46
N PRO A 27 1.97 -15.17 -51.45
CA PRO A 27 2.16 -14.13 -50.42
C PRO A 27 0.94 -13.17 -50.26
N ALA A 28 0.88 -12.36 -49.20
CA ALA A 28 0.04 -11.14 -49.20
C ALA A 28 0.75 -9.99 -48.47
N LYS A 29 0.95 -8.91 -49.24
CA LYS A 29 1.47 -7.60 -48.83
C LYS A 29 0.65 -6.98 -47.70
N LEU A 30 1.38 -6.40 -46.74
CA LEU A 30 1.17 -5.10 -46.10
C LEU A 30 -0.26 -4.56 -46.02
N ALA A 31 -0.85 -4.65 -44.83
CA ALA A 31 -1.60 -3.55 -44.27
C ALA A 31 -0.93 -3.17 -42.93
N PRO A 32 -0.54 -1.90 -42.69
CA PRO A 32 -0.23 -1.49 -41.34
C PRO A 32 -1.53 -1.65 -40.54
N ARG A 33 -1.52 -2.53 -39.53
CA ARG A 33 -2.50 -2.47 -38.46
C ARG A 33 -2.54 -1.00 -38.00
N PRO A 34 -3.71 -0.34 -37.91
CA PRO A 34 -3.76 0.86 -37.10
C PRO A 34 -3.34 0.39 -35.71
N ALA A 35 -2.19 0.89 -35.25
CA ALA A 35 -1.85 0.78 -33.85
C ALA A 35 -3.01 1.44 -33.12
N VAL A 36 -3.93 0.64 -32.58
CA VAL A 36 -4.77 1.09 -31.49
C VAL A 36 -3.77 1.39 -30.39
N MET A 37 -3.34 2.65 -30.36
CA MET A 37 -2.63 3.25 -29.26
C MET A 37 -3.58 3.08 -28.08
N ALA A 38 -3.45 1.97 -27.35
CA ALA A 38 -4.06 1.84 -26.05
C ALA A 38 -3.59 3.07 -25.27
N PRO A 39 -4.49 3.94 -24.78
CA PRO A 39 -4.06 5.10 -24.04
C PRO A 39 -3.41 4.58 -22.75
N LYS A 40 -2.07 4.58 -22.71
CA LYS A 40 -1.26 4.47 -21.48
C LYS A 40 -1.48 5.66 -20.52
N ALA A 41 -2.57 6.41 -20.69
CA ALA A 41 -2.85 7.67 -20.00
C ALA A 41 -3.84 7.54 -18.82
N ALA A 42 -4.37 6.34 -18.51
CA ALA A 42 -5.32 6.19 -17.40
C ALA A 42 -4.68 5.82 -16.04
N LYS A 43 -3.35 5.64 -15.96
CA LYS A 43 -2.68 5.22 -14.70
C LYS A 43 -2.02 6.36 -13.92
N GLN A 44 -2.10 7.60 -14.40
CA GLN A 44 -1.40 8.76 -13.82
C GLN A 44 -2.30 9.78 -13.12
N ILE A 45 -3.63 9.71 -13.25
CA ILE A 45 -4.53 10.78 -12.77
C ILE A 45 -4.75 10.77 -11.24
N ASN A 46 -4.32 9.73 -10.50
CA ASN A 46 -4.56 9.67 -9.04
C ASN A 46 -3.37 9.09 -8.25
N LYS A 47 -2.17 9.64 -8.44
CA LYS A 47 -1.00 9.32 -7.59
C LYS A 47 -0.51 10.50 -6.75
N GLN A 48 -0.85 11.73 -7.14
CA GLN A 48 -0.35 12.95 -6.50
C GLN A 48 -1.27 13.48 -5.38
N SER A 49 -2.59 13.45 -5.55
CA SER A 49 -3.55 14.05 -4.61
C SER A 49 -3.77 13.22 -3.33
N ASN A 50 -3.53 11.91 -3.38
CA ASN A 50 -3.61 11.01 -2.22
C ASN A 50 -2.31 10.98 -1.36
N LYS A 51 -1.37 11.90 -1.62
CA LYS A 51 -0.03 11.88 -1.00
C LYS A 51 0.09 12.73 0.27
N GLN A 52 -0.89 13.60 0.54
CA GLN A 52 -0.71 14.65 1.55
C GLN A 52 -1.61 14.53 2.78
N ILE A 53 -2.80 13.89 2.69
CA ILE A 53 -3.61 13.67 3.90
C ILE A 53 -2.78 12.85 4.89
N PRO A 54 -2.47 13.37 6.09
CA PRO A 54 -1.58 12.68 6.99
C PRO A 54 -2.32 11.44 7.50
N ARG A 55 -1.78 10.29 7.16
CA ARG A 55 -2.32 8.97 7.52
C ARG A 55 -2.09 8.63 9.01
N SER A 56 -1.62 9.61 9.78
CA SER A 56 -1.31 9.47 11.20
C SER A 56 -1.91 10.58 12.02
N ILE A 57 -2.78 10.19 12.96
CA ILE A 57 -3.17 11.02 14.09
C ILE A 57 -1.93 11.14 14.98
N PRO A 58 -1.42 12.35 15.26
CA PRO A 58 -0.25 12.54 16.12
C PRO A 58 -0.54 12.05 17.55
N GLY A 59 0.51 11.60 18.24
CA GLY A 59 0.42 11.29 19.67
C GLY A 59 0.22 12.57 20.48
N LYS A 60 -0.31 12.42 21.71
CA LYS A 60 -0.61 13.54 22.62
C LYS A 60 0.56 14.52 22.79
N GLN A 61 1.79 14.01 22.94
CA GLN A 61 2.98 14.84 23.11
C GLN A 61 3.27 15.71 21.88
N ILE A 62 3.18 15.14 20.67
CA ILE A 62 3.40 15.87 19.41
C ILE A 62 2.31 16.93 19.22
N GLU A 63 1.07 16.58 19.56
CA GLU A 63 -0.06 17.51 19.48
C GLU A 63 0.14 18.71 20.42
N GLN A 64 0.56 18.46 21.66
CA GLN A 64 0.85 19.52 22.63
C GLN A 64 1.96 20.43 22.12
N LEU A 65 3.06 19.87 21.62
CA LEU A 65 4.18 20.64 21.05
C LEU A 65 3.77 21.47 19.84
N ARG A 66 2.86 20.96 18.98
CA ARG A 66 2.33 21.73 17.84
C ARG A 66 1.56 22.97 18.30
N LYS A 67 0.82 22.88 19.41
CA LYS A 67 -0.02 23.96 19.95
C LYS A 67 0.75 24.99 20.81
N MET A 68 1.96 24.68 21.27
CA MET A 68 2.81 25.59 22.05
C MET A 68 3.44 26.71 21.19
N SER A 69 3.91 27.77 21.86
CA SER A 69 4.74 28.78 21.20
C SER A 69 6.09 28.20 20.73
N PRO A 70 6.78 28.80 19.75
CA PRO A 70 8.11 28.37 19.33
C PRO A 70 9.13 28.31 20.48
N GLU A 71 9.10 29.27 21.41
CA GLU A 71 10.01 29.31 22.56
C GLU A 71 9.73 28.18 23.55
N GLU A 72 8.46 27.95 23.89
CA GLU A 72 8.04 26.86 24.79
C GLU A 72 8.36 25.49 24.19
N ARG A 73 8.09 25.33 22.89
CA ARG A 73 8.43 24.13 22.13
C ARG A 73 9.94 23.87 22.17
N GLN A 74 10.77 24.89 21.95
CA GLN A 74 12.22 24.74 22.01
C GLN A 74 12.71 24.31 23.40
N ARG A 75 12.14 24.90 24.47
CA ARG A 75 12.44 24.50 25.86
C ARG A 75 12.01 23.06 26.16
N ALA A 76 10.85 22.64 25.66
CA ALA A 76 10.39 21.26 25.82
C ALA A 76 11.29 20.27 25.06
N LEU A 77 11.78 20.66 23.88
CA LEU A 77 12.69 19.87 23.06
C LEU A 77 14.11 19.79 23.61
N SER A 78 14.62 20.86 24.25
CA SER A 78 15.96 20.87 24.84
C SER A 78 16.13 19.88 25.99
N ASN A 79 15.02 19.45 26.60
CA ASN A 79 15.01 18.45 27.67
C ASN A 79 15.02 17.00 27.15
N LEU A 80 14.96 16.78 25.83
CA LEU A 80 14.96 15.45 25.22
C LEU A 80 16.39 15.02 24.83
N PRO A 81 16.70 13.70 24.87
CA PRO A 81 17.92 13.16 24.26
C PRO A 81 18.02 13.57 22.78
N PRO A 82 19.24 13.83 22.26
CA PRO A 82 19.44 14.43 20.94
C PRO A 82 18.77 13.64 19.80
N GLU A 83 18.82 12.31 19.84
CA GLU A 83 18.19 11.45 18.82
C GLU A 83 16.66 11.58 18.85
N ARG A 84 16.08 11.64 20.06
CA ARG A 84 14.63 11.81 20.24
C ARG A 84 14.18 13.19 19.81
N ARG A 85 14.94 14.22 20.18
CA ARG A 85 14.71 15.60 19.76
C ARG A 85 14.63 15.71 18.23
N GLN A 86 15.61 15.17 17.52
CA GLN A 86 15.63 15.19 16.05
C GLN A 86 14.42 14.48 15.42
N GLN A 87 13.96 13.35 16.01
CA GLN A 87 12.78 12.65 15.52
C GLN A 87 11.50 13.49 15.68
N VAL A 88 11.35 14.14 16.84
CA VAL A 88 10.20 15.00 17.16
C VAL A 88 10.21 16.24 16.26
N GLU A 89 11.35 16.90 16.10
CA GLU A 89 11.51 18.06 15.20
C GLU A 89 11.13 17.70 13.76
N LYS A 90 11.62 16.58 13.23
CA LYS A 90 11.23 16.08 11.88
C LYS A 90 9.75 15.77 11.76
N GLN A 91 9.09 15.38 12.85
CA GLN A 91 7.66 15.14 12.85
C GLN A 91 6.88 16.45 12.88
N LEU A 92 7.28 17.40 13.72
CA LEU A 92 6.66 18.72 13.82
C LEU A 92 6.81 19.50 12.51
N ASP A 93 8.00 19.53 11.91
CA ASP A 93 8.25 20.18 10.61
C ASP A 93 7.32 19.64 9.51
N ARG A 94 7.08 18.33 9.48
CA ARG A 94 6.13 17.72 8.53
C ARG A 94 4.70 18.14 8.78
N LEU A 95 4.29 18.34 10.03
CA LEU A 95 2.94 18.77 10.40
C LEU A 95 2.73 20.27 10.14
N ASP A 96 3.75 21.09 10.41
CA ASP A 96 3.70 22.54 10.23
C ASP A 96 3.59 22.91 8.74
N LYS A 97 4.20 22.09 7.86
CA LYS A 97 4.14 22.22 6.39
C LYS A 97 2.83 21.73 5.77
N LEU A 98 1.87 21.22 6.55
CA LEU A 98 0.59 20.77 6.01
C LEU A 98 -0.28 21.94 5.56
N PRO A 99 -0.99 21.81 4.43
CA PRO A 99 -2.05 22.73 4.04
C PRO A 99 -3.10 22.90 5.16
N PRO A 100 -3.70 24.09 5.32
CA PRO A 100 -4.64 24.37 6.41
C PRO A 100 -5.82 23.40 6.46
N GLU A 101 -6.34 22.96 5.31
CA GLU A 101 -7.46 22.01 5.22
C GLU A 101 -7.05 20.64 5.77
N GLN A 102 -5.81 20.21 5.51
CA GLN A 102 -5.29 18.93 6.01
C GLN A 102 -5.01 18.98 7.51
N ARG A 103 -4.60 20.15 8.02
CA ARG A 103 -4.45 20.38 9.46
C ARG A 103 -5.80 20.28 10.16
N GLN A 104 -6.84 20.92 9.63
CA GLN A 104 -8.20 20.82 10.16
C GLN A 104 -8.70 19.38 10.22
N VAL A 105 -8.49 18.60 9.15
CA VAL A 105 -8.86 17.17 9.14
C VAL A 105 -8.09 16.38 10.22
N LEU A 106 -6.83 16.70 10.46
CA LEU A 106 -6.07 16.09 11.55
C LEU A 106 -6.59 16.49 12.93
N ASP A 107 -6.89 17.76 13.14
CA ASP A 107 -7.42 18.28 14.40
C ASP A 107 -8.75 17.58 14.73
N GLN A 108 -9.67 17.50 13.76
CA GLN A 108 -10.95 16.80 13.91
C GLN A 108 -10.78 15.32 14.27
N ARG A 109 -9.85 14.62 13.61
CA ARG A 109 -9.56 13.21 13.91
C ARG A 109 -8.95 13.04 15.31
N TYR A 110 -8.08 13.96 15.71
CA TYR A 110 -7.50 13.96 17.03
C TYR A 110 -8.56 14.18 18.11
N GLU A 111 -9.44 15.17 17.93
CA GLU A 111 -10.55 15.46 18.84
C GLU A 111 -11.51 14.27 18.95
N LYS A 112 -11.90 13.66 17.82
CA LYS A 112 -12.72 12.45 17.80
C LYS A 112 -12.03 11.27 18.51
N LEU A 113 -10.71 11.14 18.40
CA LEU A 113 -9.98 10.13 19.16
C LEU A 113 -9.98 10.44 20.66
N GLN A 114 -9.88 11.71 21.06
CA GLN A 114 -9.86 12.10 22.48
C GLN A 114 -11.23 11.97 23.15
N SER A 115 -12.33 12.05 22.39
CA SER A 115 -13.68 11.87 22.95
C SER A 115 -13.97 10.43 23.38
N PHE A 116 -13.23 9.44 22.86
CA PHE A 116 -13.38 8.05 23.27
C PHE A 116 -12.76 7.79 24.66
N PRO A 117 -13.32 6.84 25.45
CA PRO A 117 -12.70 6.40 26.70
C PRO A 117 -11.26 5.89 26.50
N PRO A 118 -10.34 6.05 27.47
CA PRO A 118 -8.93 5.69 27.29
C PRO A 118 -8.66 4.26 26.78
N PRO A 119 -9.39 3.21 27.21
CA PRO A 119 -9.23 1.86 26.66
C PRO A 119 -9.57 1.79 25.16
N ARG A 120 -10.62 2.48 24.74
CA ARG A 120 -11.04 2.56 23.33
C ARG A 120 -10.05 3.35 22.48
N GLN A 121 -9.50 4.45 23.02
CA GLN A 121 -8.40 5.17 22.34
C GLN A 121 -7.20 4.25 22.05
N ARG A 122 -6.83 3.39 23.01
CA ARG A 122 -5.74 2.43 22.85
C ARG A 122 -6.07 1.41 21.76
N ALA A 123 -7.27 0.84 21.79
CA ALA A 123 -7.73 -0.12 20.78
C ALA A 123 -7.69 0.48 19.35
N VAL A 124 -8.21 1.69 19.18
CA VAL A 124 -8.18 2.40 17.89
C VAL A 124 -6.74 2.68 17.45
N ARG A 125 -5.86 3.15 18.35
CA ARG A 125 -4.44 3.40 18.02
C ARG A 125 -3.71 2.11 17.61
N GLN A 126 -4.00 0.99 18.26
CA GLN A 126 -3.43 -0.31 17.93
C GLN A 126 -3.90 -0.79 16.55
N GLU A 127 -5.20 -0.70 16.25
CA GLU A 127 -5.74 -1.05 14.94
C GLU A 127 -5.13 -0.17 13.84
N LEU A 128 -5.05 1.14 14.04
CA LEU A 128 -4.40 2.06 13.10
C LEU A 128 -2.94 1.68 12.84
N GLN A 129 -2.22 1.22 13.87
CA GLN A 129 -0.83 0.78 13.72
C GLN A 129 -0.75 -0.54 12.94
N SER A 130 -1.61 -1.50 13.25
CA SER A 130 -1.72 -2.79 12.56
C SER A 130 -2.00 -2.61 11.06
N LEU A 131 -3.00 -1.78 10.73
CA LEU A 131 -3.37 -1.46 9.36
C LEU A 131 -2.24 -0.75 8.58
N ARG A 132 -1.39 0.05 9.25
CA ARG A 132 -0.23 0.69 8.58
C ARG A 132 0.82 -0.32 8.15
N SER A 133 1.03 -1.38 8.92
CA SER A 133 1.96 -2.46 8.57
C SER A 133 1.45 -3.41 7.49
N MET A 134 0.12 -3.50 7.30
CA MET A 134 -0.47 -4.37 6.28
C MET A 134 -0.27 -3.83 4.84
N PRO A 135 -0.09 -4.71 3.83
CA PRO A 135 -0.26 -4.38 2.42
C PRO A 135 -1.66 -3.85 2.11
N PHE A 136 -1.83 -3.15 0.98
CA PHE A 136 -3.09 -2.49 0.63
C PHE A 136 -4.29 -3.46 0.56
N ALA A 137 -4.14 -4.60 -0.11
CA ALA A 137 -5.22 -5.57 -0.29
C ALA A 137 -5.66 -6.19 1.05
N GLU A 138 -4.72 -6.55 1.91
CA GLU A 138 -5.00 -7.08 3.25
C GLU A 138 -5.67 -6.02 4.13
N ARG A 139 -5.19 -4.76 4.10
CA ARG A 139 -5.83 -3.65 4.81
C ARG A 139 -7.27 -3.45 4.36
N GLN A 140 -7.53 -3.51 3.05
CA GLN A 140 -8.88 -3.38 2.50
C GLN A 140 -9.76 -4.53 3.01
N ALA A 141 -9.30 -5.77 2.91
CA ALA A 141 -10.03 -6.93 3.44
C ALA A 141 -10.35 -6.76 4.94
N ARG A 142 -9.38 -6.33 5.75
CA ARG A 142 -9.58 -6.07 7.18
C ARG A 142 -10.66 -4.99 7.43
N LEU A 143 -10.63 -3.86 6.70
CA LEU A 143 -11.59 -2.77 6.88
C LEU A 143 -13.03 -3.13 6.48
N HIS A 144 -13.21 -4.11 5.60
CA HIS A 144 -14.51 -4.58 5.13
C HIS A 144 -15.03 -5.82 5.88
N SER A 145 -14.17 -6.45 6.69
CA SER A 145 -14.48 -7.66 7.47
C SER A 145 -15.59 -7.46 8.49
N ASP A 146 -16.34 -8.52 8.80
CA ASP A 146 -17.39 -8.48 9.82
C ASP A 146 -16.80 -8.42 11.23
N GLU A 147 -15.62 -9.02 11.43
CA GLU A 147 -14.87 -8.90 12.68
C GLU A 147 -14.53 -7.45 12.99
N PHE A 148 -14.14 -6.65 11.99
CA PHE A 148 -13.89 -5.22 12.16
C PHE A 148 -15.18 -4.46 12.53
N LYS A 149 -16.31 -4.80 11.89
CA LYS A 149 -17.63 -4.19 12.18
C LYS A 149 -18.13 -4.50 13.58
N GLN A 150 -17.85 -5.70 14.08
CA GLN A 150 -18.25 -6.14 15.42
C GLN A 150 -17.34 -5.58 16.52
N GLN A 151 -16.04 -5.42 16.24
CA GLN A 151 -15.05 -4.98 17.23
C GLN A 151 -15.06 -3.46 17.50
N PHE A 152 -15.42 -2.65 16.50
CA PHE A 152 -15.36 -1.19 16.56
C PHE A 152 -16.74 -0.56 16.37
N SER A 153 -17.05 0.45 17.18
CA SER A 153 -18.30 1.21 17.07
C SER A 153 -18.37 1.95 15.72
N PRO A 154 -19.57 2.36 15.26
CA PRO A 154 -19.71 3.15 14.03
C PRO A 154 -18.76 4.37 13.98
N GLU A 155 -18.62 5.09 15.08
CA GLU A 155 -17.80 6.29 15.19
C GLU A 155 -16.29 5.97 15.12
N GLU A 156 -15.87 4.89 15.77
CA GLU A 156 -14.49 4.42 15.72
C GLU A 156 -14.12 3.92 14.32
N ARG A 157 -15.05 3.21 13.66
CA ARG A 157 -14.86 2.73 12.28
C ARG A 157 -14.72 3.89 11.32
N GLU A 158 -15.54 4.91 11.44
CA GLU A 158 -15.44 6.12 10.61
C GLU A 158 -14.07 6.81 10.79
N LEU A 159 -13.59 6.91 12.03
CA LEU A 159 -12.25 7.46 12.31
C LEU A 159 -11.15 6.60 11.66
N ILE A 160 -11.21 5.28 11.82
CA ILE A 160 -10.20 4.34 11.29
C ILE A 160 -10.21 4.35 9.75
N GLN A 161 -11.39 4.24 9.14
CA GLN A 161 -11.58 4.27 7.69
C GLN A 161 -11.17 5.61 7.08
N GLY A 162 -11.45 6.73 7.77
CA GLY A 162 -11.03 8.06 7.36
C GLY A 162 -9.52 8.23 7.25
N VAL A 163 -8.73 7.48 8.04
CA VAL A 163 -7.27 7.45 7.94
C VAL A 163 -6.80 6.72 6.66
N PHE A 164 -7.61 5.79 6.14
CA PHE A 164 -7.30 4.97 4.96
C PHE A 164 -8.38 5.10 3.87
N PRO A 165 -8.62 6.31 3.33
CA PRO A 165 -9.76 6.56 2.45
C PRO A 165 -9.71 5.77 1.14
N GLY A 166 -8.55 5.26 0.73
CA GLY A 166 -8.43 4.38 -0.44
C GLY A 166 -8.73 2.90 -0.16
N ALA A 167 -8.54 2.43 1.07
CA ALA A 167 -8.78 1.04 1.46
C ALA A 167 -10.16 0.84 2.10
N ALA A 168 -10.80 1.92 2.56
CA ALA A 168 -12.16 1.89 3.08
C ALA A 168 -13.25 1.96 1.99
N ARG A 169 -12.85 2.27 0.75
CA ARG A 169 -13.74 2.28 -0.42
C ARG A 169 -14.00 0.87 -0.95
#